data_AF-A0A162W5Y9-F1
#
_entry.id   AF-A0A162W5Y9-F1
#
_cell.length_a   1.000
_cell.length_b   1.000
_cell.length_c   1.000
_cell.angle_alpha   90.00
_cell.angle_beta   90.00
_cell.angle_gamma   90.00
#
_symmetry.space_group_name_H-M   'P 1'
#
loop_
_entity.id
_entity.type
_entity.pdbx_description
1 polymer ?
#
loop_
_entity_poly.entity_id
_entity_poly.type
_entity_poly.pdbx_seq_one_letter_code
_entity_poly.pdbx_strand_id
1 'polypeptide(L)'
;MELCEACGTENRNKAKFCRGCARPLLPIAAGVDLTDKASNRALRCGVCQAIHSRGAKTCQACGLPLDEPKSDDTPQAQPTQGQKARRWPLLGILALAGAVIFWWGANQKEPVEVIEGGEVVIDAQPALAPEKPTQLPAPAPSASAAAPSIETAMNADEKAHFDELVKREAERAEKARKTIARLAAQEKAASEASAAKSVAAERLRNETARQAITQPGAAEPVDSKTAATAPKPSPPPARVSVEQACAKASNFLSRDLCRVDACREAINIRDPICVWYRKLDEERRSRLAN
;
A
#
# COMPACT_ATOMS: atom_id res chain seq x y z
N MET A 1 -7.35 -24.77 -1.15
CA MET A 1 -7.93 -23.48 -1.56
C MET A 1 -9.34 -23.46 -1.00
N GLU A 2 -9.88 -22.31 -0.60
CA GLU A 2 -11.25 -22.20 -0.09
C GLU A 2 -12.13 -21.44 -1.10
N LEU A 3 -13.25 -22.03 -1.50
CA LEU A 3 -14.20 -21.41 -2.42
C LEU A 3 -15.21 -20.58 -1.62
N CYS A 4 -15.45 -19.34 -2.04
CA CYS A 4 -16.49 -18.52 -1.41
C CYS A 4 -17.87 -19.02 -1.79
N GLU A 5 -18.68 -19.45 -0.82
CA GLU A 5 -20.05 -19.93 -1.06
C GLU A 5 -20.96 -18.86 -1.67
N ALA A 6 -20.67 -17.57 -1.42
CA ALA A 6 -21.50 -16.48 -1.92
C ALA A 6 -21.23 -16.10 -3.39
N CYS A 7 -20.00 -16.27 -3.88
CA CYS A 7 -19.63 -15.78 -5.22
C CYS A 7 -18.73 -16.72 -6.03
N GLY A 8 -18.41 -17.92 -5.52
CA GLY A 8 -17.61 -18.94 -6.20
C GLY A 8 -16.13 -18.59 -6.37
N THR A 9 -15.65 -17.46 -5.84
CA THR A 9 -14.24 -17.06 -5.98
C THR A 9 -13.34 -17.96 -5.14
N GLU A 10 -12.26 -18.45 -5.74
CA GLU A 10 -11.20 -19.18 -5.03
C GLU A 10 -10.34 -18.23 -4.19
N ASN A 11 -10.15 -18.59 -2.93
CA ASN A 11 -9.37 -17.86 -1.96
C ASN A 11 -8.21 -18.71 -1.41
N ARG A 12 -7.17 -18.01 -0.96
CA ARG A 12 -6.04 -18.66 -0.28
C ARG A 12 -6.53 -19.34 1.00
N ASN A 13 -5.96 -20.51 1.31
CA ASN A 13 -6.21 -21.20 2.59
C ASN A 13 -6.00 -20.22 3.75
N LYS A 14 -6.93 -20.18 4.71
CA LYS A 14 -6.93 -19.24 5.86
C LYS A 14 -7.24 -17.78 5.54
N ALA A 15 -7.75 -17.45 4.35
CA ALA A 15 -8.25 -16.11 4.08
C ALA A 15 -9.46 -15.81 4.98
N LYS A 16 -9.43 -14.70 5.72
CA LYS A 16 -10.56 -14.30 6.57
C LYS A 16 -11.75 -13.77 5.77
N PHE A 17 -11.47 -13.19 4.60
CA PHE A 17 -12.45 -12.55 3.70
C PHE A 17 -12.24 -13.00 2.26
N CYS A 18 -13.34 -13.09 1.52
CA CYS A 18 -13.36 -13.40 0.11
C CYS A 18 -12.78 -12.22 -0.70
N ARG A 19 -11.84 -12.49 -1.59
CA ARG A 19 -11.27 -11.48 -2.48
C ARG A 19 -12.24 -10.97 -3.55
N GLY A 20 -13.24 -11.77 -3.91
CA GLY A 20 -14.25 -11.40 -4.92
C GLY A 20 -15.33 -10.48 -4.35
N CYS A 21 -15.91 -10.84 -3.20
CA CYS A 21 -17.08 -10.14 -2.65
C CYS A 21 -16.88 -9.54 -1.25
N ALA A 22 -15.66 -9.63 -0.69
CA ALA A 22 -15.30 -9.16 0.65
C ALA A 22 -16.07 -9.81 1.83
N ARG A 23 -16.94 -10.82 1.58
CA ARG A 23 -17.64 -11.54 2.67
C ARG A 23 -16.66 -12.40 3.48
N PRO A 24 -16.87 -12.55 4.80
CA PRO A 24 -16.05 -13.45 5.61
C PRO A 24 -16.20 -14.91 5.14
N LEU A 25 -15.08 -15.65 5.07
CA LEU A 25 -15.04 -17.03 4.57
C LEU A 25 -15.20 -18.09 5.66
N LEU A 26 -14.85 -17.75 6.90
CA LEU A 26 -15.02 -18.63 8.05
C LEU A 26 -16.21 -18.14 8.87
N PRO A 27 -17.11 -19.04 9.31
CA PRO A 27 -18.00 -18.74 10.42
C PRO A 27 -17.09 -18.46 11.62
N ILE A 28 -17.05 -17.20 12.06
CA ILE A 28 -16.32 -16.80 13.27
C ILE A 28 -16.81 -17.74 14.36
N ALA A 29 -15.88 -18.53 14.91
CA ALA A 29 -16.18 -19.49 15.97
C ALA A 29 -17.09 -18.83 17.00
N ALA A 30 -18.27 -19.44 17.19
CA ALA A 30 -19.31 -19.01 18.10
C ALA A 30 -18.70 -18.56 19.44
N GLY A 31 -18.84 -17.28 19.77
CA GLY A 31 -18.29 -16.72 21.01
C GLY A 31 -17.93 -15.23 20.97
N VAL A 32 -17.99 -14.58 19.81
CA VAL A 32 -18.04 -13.11 19.72
C VAL A 32 -19.33 -12.75 19.03
N ASP A 33 -20.31 -12.31 19.81
CA ASP A 33 -21.56 -11.70 19.36
C ASP A 33 -21.24 -10.44 18.52
N LEU A 34 -20.97 -10.66 17.24
CA LEU A 34 -20.98 -9.61 16.20
C LEU A 34 -22.22 -9.71 15.31
N THR A 35 -23.11 -10.66 15.59
CA THR A 35 -24.55 -10.56 15.30
C THR A 35 -25.14 -9.76 16.47
N ASP A 36 -25.60 -8.51 16.35
CA ASP A 36 -26.81 -8.21 15.58
C ASP A 36 -27.13 -6.71 15.36
N LYS A 37 -26.20 -5.76 15.57
CA LYS A 37 -26.58 -4.33 15.45
C LYS A 37 -26.11 -3.56 14.22
N ALA A 38 -25.00 -3.94 13.58
CA ALA A 38 -24.43 -3.17 12.46
C ALA A 38 -24.64 -3.78 11.07
N SER A 39 -24.69 -5.12 10.93
CA SER A 39 -24.71 -5.77 9.61
C SER A 39 -26.10 -5.92 8.98
N ASN A 40 -27.19 -5.74 9.74
CA ASN A 40 -28.56 -6.04 9.28
C ASN A 40 -29.37 -4.80 8.86
N ARG A 41 -28.70 -3.67 8.57
CA ARG A 41 -29.38 -2.38 8.27
C ARG A 41 -28.95 -1.76 6.94
N ALA A 42 -28.51 -2.56 5.99
CA ALA A 42 -28.24 -2.08 4.64
C ALA A 42 -29.51 -2.23 3.79
N LEU A 43 -30.03 -1.12 3.24
CA LEU A 43 -31.18 -1.17 2.34
C LEU A 43 -30.73 -1.76 1.00
N ARG A 44 -31.51 -2.70 0.46
CA ARG A 44 -31.30 -3.23 -0.87
C ARG A 44 -32.30 -2.61 -1.82
N CYS A 45 -31.83 -2.15 -2.98
CA CYS A 45 -32.74 -1.70 -4.04
C CYS A 45 -33.57 -2.90 -4.53
N GLY A 46 -34.90 -2.79 -4.50
CA GLY A 46 -35.79 -3.86 -4.99
C GLY A 46 -35.65 -4.15 -6.49
N VAL A 47 -35.06 -3.23 -7.27
CA VAL A 47 -34.90 -3.37 -8.72
C VAL A 47 -33.52 -3.92 -9.10
N CYS A 48 -32.43 -3.29 -8.64
CA CYS A 48 -31.06 -3.67 -9.04
C CYS A 48 -30.26 -4.39 -7.95
N GLN A 49 -30.83 -4.60 -6.76
CA GLN A 49 -30.22 -5.24 -5.59
C GLN A 49 -28.94 -4.58 -5.04
N ALA A 50 -28.59 -3.38 -5.50
CA ALA A 50 -27.50 -2.59 -4.94
C ALA A 50 -27.74 -2.30 -3.45
N ILE A 51 -26.66 -2.32 -2.66
CA ILE A 51 -26.68 -2.17 -1.21
C ILE A 51 -26.39 -0.71 -0.84
N HIS A 52 -27.24 -0.11 -0.02
CA HIS A 52 -27.19 1.30 0.37
C HIS A 52 -27.25 1.50 1.89
N SER A 53 -26.76 2.64 2.36
CA SER A 53 -26.83 3.08 3.76
C SER A 53 -28.23 3.53 4.16
N ARG A 54 -28.62 3.35 5.44
CA ARG A 54 -29.85 3.91 6.03
C ARG A 54 -29.87 5.42 5.81
N GLY A 55 -30.86 5.94 5.08
CA GLY A 55 -30.98 7.35 4.72
C GLY A 55 -30.73 7.66 3.25
N ALA A 56 -30.30 6.68 2.44
CA ALA A 56 -30.33 6.82 0.99
C ALA A 56 -31.79 6.82 0.52
N LYS A 57 -32.25 7.95 -0.02
CA LYS A 57 -33.63 8.10 -0.55
C LYS A 57 -33.77 7.52 -1.96
N THR A 58 -32.68 7.45 -2.71
CA THR A 58 -32.64 6.95 -4.08
C THR A 58 -31.47 6.00 -4.26
N CYS A 59 -31.64 5.02 -5.15
CA CYS A 59 -30.60 4.09 -5.52
C CYS A 59 -29.58 4.81 -6.43
N GLN A 60 -28.31 4.83 -6.04
CA GLN A 60 -27.24 5.42 -6.87
C GLN A 60 -27.02 4.67 -8.20
N ALA A 61 -27.42 3.40 -8.29
CA ALA A 61 -27.21 2.59 -9.49
C ALA A 61 -28.33 2.76 -10.53
N CYS A 62 -29.59 2.85 -10.09
CA CYS A 62 -30.74 2.90 -11.01
C CYS A 62 -31.63 4.15 -10.87
N GLY A 63 -31.36 5.03 -9.90
CA GLY A 63 -32.10 6.29 -9.69
C GLY A 63 -33.48 6.15 -9.03
N LEU A 64 -34.00 4.94 -8.86
CA LEU A 64 -35.31 4.69 -8.24
C LEU A 64 -35.31 4.99 -6.74
N PRO A 65 -36.45 5.44 -6.17
CA PRO A 65 -36.59 5.65 -4.74
C PRO A 65 -36.41 4.34 -3.98
N LEU A 66 -35.77 4.42 -2.82
CA LEU A 66 -35.62 3.31 -1.89
C LEU A 66 -36.72 3.44 -0.84
N ASP A 67 -37.72 2.56 -0.88
CA ASP A 67 -38.80 2.55 0.11
C ASP A 67 -38.23 2.19 1.49
N GLU A 68 -38.28 3.14 2.43
CA GLU A 68 -37.94 2.85 3.82
C GLU A 68 -39.07 2.00 4.42
N PRO A 69 -38.77 0.82 5.01
CA PRO A 69 -39.78 0.10 5.75
C PRO A 69 -40.20 0.95 6.96
N LYS A 70 -41.44 1.44 6.95
CA LYS A 70 -42.08 2.05 8.12
C LYS A 70 -42.00 1.04 9.26
N SER A 71 -41.16 1.33 10.25
CA SER A 71 -41.02 0.52 11.44
C SER A 71 -42.14 0.83 12.42
N ASP A 72 -43.31 0.25 12.18
CA ASP A 72 -44.24 -0.07 13.24
C ASP A 72 -44.01 -1.54 13.63
N ASP A 73 -44.12 -1.84 14.92
CA ASP A 73 -43.99 -3.16 15.58
C ASP A 73 -42.65 -3.53 16.24
N THR A 74 -42.70 -3.46 17.57
CA THR A 74 -41.78 -4.02 18.54
C THR A 74 -42.18 -5.48 18.84
N PRO A 75 -41.31 -6.49 18.70
CA PRO A 75 -41.53 -7.81 19.28
C PRO A 75 -40.68 -8.05 20.53
N GLN A 76 -41.34 -8.57 21.56
CA GLN A 76 -40.79 -9.01 22.85
C GLN A 76 -39.73 -10.10 22.72
N ALA A 77 -38.74 -10.03 23.61
CA ALA A 77 -37.71 -11.05 23.84
C ALA A 77 -38.27 -12.26 24.61
N GLN A 78 -37.86 -13.47 24.23
CA GLN A 78 -37.97 -14.67 25.07
C GLN A 78 -36.57 -15.17 25.50
N PRO A 79 -36.44 -15.76 26.71
CA PRO A 79 -35.17 -16.25 27.24
C PRO A 79 -34.93 -17.72 26.84
N THR A 80 -33.74 -18.04 26.33
CA THR A 80 -33.33 -19.43 26.13
C THR A 80 -32.39 -19.90 27.24
N GLN A 81 -32.72 -21.10 27.73
CA GLN A 81 -32.09 -21.82 28.83
C GLN A 81 -30.73 -22.43 28.43
N GLY A 82 -29.77 -22.28 29.34
CA GLY A 82 -28.74 -23.24 29.76
C GLY A 82 -28.10 -24.21 28.77
N GLN A 83 -26.80 -24.04 28.52
CA GLN A 83 -25.90 -25.16 28.28
C GLN A 83 -24.63 -25.08 29.14
N LYS A 84 -24.39 -26.18 29.85
CA LYS A 84 -23.34 -26.37 30.85
C LYS A 84 -21.99 -26.67 30.20
N ALA A 85 -20.98 -26.09 30.83
CA ALA A 85 -19.55 -26.32 30.76
C ALA A 85 -19.05 -27.69 30.24
N ARG A 86 -18.15 -27.63 29.25
CA ARG A 86 -17.01 -28.55 29.12
C ARG A 86 -15.73 -27.74 28.91
N ARG A 87 -15.09 -27.36 30.03
CA ARG A 87 -13.69 -26.95 30.09
C ARG A 87 -12.85 -28.23 29.99
N TRP A 88 -11.87 -28.29 29.08
CA TRP A 88 -10.61 -29.09 29.11
C TRP A 88 -10.09 -29.33 27.67
N PRO A 89 -9.44 -28.32 27.03
CA PRO A 89 -8.22 -28.68 26.28
C PRO A 89 -7.11 -27.60 26.24
N LEU A 90 -7.16 -26.57 27.10
CA LEU A 90 -6.21 -25.43 27.01
C LEU A 90 -4.80 -25.67 27.55
N LEU A 91 -4.55 -26.80 28.23
CA LEU A 91 -3.22 -27.10 28.80
C LEU A 91 -2.27 -27.82 27.82
N GLY A 92 -2.77 -28.43 26.73
CA GLY A 92 -1.91 -29.15 25.78
C GLY A 92 -1.17 -28.25 24.78
N ILE A 93 -1.71 -27.07 24.46
CA ILE A 93 -1.19 -26.24 23.36
C ILE A 93 0.00 -25.37 23.80
N LEU A 94 0.10 -25.01 25.08
CA LEU A 94 1.21 -24.18 25.60
C LEU A 94 2.56 -24.93 25.63
N ALA A 95 2.56 -26.25 25.77
CA ALA A 95 3.81 -27.03 25.78
C ALA A 95 4.48 -27.13 24.39
N LEU A 96 3.69 -27.14 23.30
CA LEU A 96 4.24 -27.25 21.94
C LEU A 96 4.84 -25.93 21.42
N ALA A 97 4.35 -24.78 21.88
CA ALA A 97 4.88 -23.49 21.45
C ALA A 97 6.30 -23.20 22.01
N GLY A 98 6.61 -23.70 23.21
CA GLY A 98 7.93 -23.49 23.84
C GLY A 98 9.09 -24.18 23.10
N ALA A 99 8.85 -25.37 22.54
CA ALA A 99 9.89 -26.15 21.87
C ALA A 99 10.35 -25.53 20.53
N VAL A 100 9.44 -24.87 19.81
CA VAL A 100 9.74 -24.26 18.50
C VAL A 100 10.60 -23.00 18.65
N ILE A 101 10.37 -22.21 19.70
CA ILE A 101 11.13 -20.96 19.95
C ILE A 101 12.57 -21.29 20.37
N PHE A 102 12.79 -22.34 21.17
CA PHE A 102 14.13 -22.73 21.60
C PHE A 102 14.97 -23.29 20.45
N TRP A 103 14.37 -24.03 19.52
CA TRP A 103 15.10 -24.59 18.38
C TRP A 103 15.56 -23.53 17.38
N TRP A 104 14.80 -22.44 17.22
CA TRP A 104 15.16 -21.37 16.28
C TRP A 104 16.28 -20.45 16.81
N GLY A 105 16.45 -20.32 18.13
CA GLY A 105 17.52 -19.51 18.74
C GLY A 105 18.92 -20.12 18.66
N ALA A 106 19.04 -21.45 18.50
CA ALA A 106 20.33 -22.15 18.57
C ALA A 106 21.11 -22.18 17.23
N ASN A 107 20.49 -21.83 16.10
CA ASN A 107 21.10 -21.98 14.76
C ASN A 107 21.56 -20.68 14.09
N GLN A 108 21.61 -19.56 14.82
CA GLN A 108 22.14 -18.28 14.31
C GLN A 108 23.61 -18.11 14.74
N LYS A 109 24.52 -18.84 14.11
CA LYS A 109 25.95 -18.52 14.14
C LYS A 109 26.44 -18.42 12.70
N GLU A 110 26.54 -17.21 12.19
CA GLU A 110 27.40 -16.92 11.04
C GLU A 110 28.48 -15.91 11.44
N PRO A 111 29.73 -16.10 10.98
CA PRO A 111 30.83 -15.19 11.22
C PRO A 111 30.73 -13.96 10.30
N VAL A 112 30.75 -12.77 10.90
CA VAL A 112 30.94 -11.52 10.16
C VAL A 112 32.44 -11.35 9.93
N GLU A 113 32.88 -11.52 8.69
CA GLU A 113 34.20 -11.06 8.24
C GLU A 113 34.18 -9.52 8.14
N VAL A 114 35.08 -8.90 8.88
CA VAL A 114 35.38 -7.47 8.84
C VAL A 114 36.28 -7.23 7.64
N ILE A 115 35.77 -6.56 6.61
CA ILE A 115 36.60 -6.00 5.54
C ILE A 115 36.94 -4.56 5.94
N GLU A 116 38.19 -4.39 6.34
CA GLU A 116 38.89 -3.15 6.57
C GLU A 116 39.27 -2.54 5.20
N GLY A 117 38.91 -1.28 4.93
CA GLY A 117 39.49 -0.56 3.80
C GLY A 117 38.63 0.56 3.20
N GLY A 118 39.21 1.76 3.17
CA GLY A 118 38.86 2.78 2.17
C GLY A 118 38.44 4.13 2.74
N GLU A 119 39.40 4.89 3.26
CA GLU A 119 39.27 6.32 3.53
C GLU A 119 39.16 7.07 2.19
N VAL A 120 37.97 7.58 1.87
CA VAL A 120 37.74 8.47 0.72
C VAL A 120 37.57 9.89 1.26
N VAL A 121 38.58 10.71 1.02
CA VAL A 121 38.56 12.16 1.22
C VAL A 121 37.61 12.75 0.18
N ILE A 122 36.48 13.31 0.63
CA ILE A 122 35.58 14.12 -0.20
C ILE A 122 35.81 15.58 0.17
N ASP A 123 36.34 16.32 -0.80
CA ASP A 123 36.52 17.76 -0.80
C ASP A 123 35.18 18.49 -0.60
N ALA A 124 35.15 19.41 0.36
CA ALA A 124 33.98 20.17 0.75
C ALA A 124 33.73 21.34 -0.23
N GLN A 125 32.55 21.36 -0.84
CA GLN A 125 32.08 22.47 -1.66
C GLN A 125 31.48 23.57 -0.76
N PRO A 126 31.76 24.87 -0.98
CA PRO A 126 31.30 25.94 -0.09
C PRO A 126 29.80 26.20 -0.23
N ALA A 127 29.13 26.25 0.92
CA ALA A 127 27.71 26.52 1.09
C ALA A 127 27.35 27.97 0.68
N LEU A 128 26.37 28.10 -0.21
CA LEU A 128 25.66 29.35 -0.48
C LEU A 128 24.86 29.76 0.76
N ALA A 129 24.95 31.04 1.09
CA ALA A 129 24.38 31.68 2.26
C ALA A 129 22.84 31.54 2.35
N PRO A 130 22.26 31.45 3.56
CA PRO A 130 20.82 31.46 3.74
C PRO A 130 20.27 32.87 3.50
N GLU A 131 19.32 32.98 2.56
CA GLU A 131 18.50 34.18 2.40
C GLU A 131 17.64 34.40 3.65
N LYS A 132 17.68 35.66 4.10
CA LYS A 132 17.00 36.23 5.26
C LYS A 132 15.48 36.08 5.10
N PRO A 133 14.74 35.46 6.06
CA PRO A 133 13.29 35.42 5.98
C PRO A 133 12.70 36.82 6.14
N THR A 134 11.95 37.25 5.13
CA THR A 134 11.04 38.39 5.19
C THR A 134 10.06 38.19 6.35
N GLN A 135 10.16 39.01 7.39
CA GLN A 135 9.19 39.10 8.47
C GLN A 135 7.81 39.48 7.90
N LEU A 136 6.85 38.58 8.01
CA LEU A 136 5.44 38.94 7.93
C LEU A 136 5.08 39.81 9.15
N PRO A 137 4.21 40.83 8.98
CA PRO A 137 3.74 41.65 10.09
C PRO A 137 2.97 40.80 11.09
N ALA A 138 3.30 40.98 12.38
CA ALA A 138 2.61 40.34 13.49
C ALA A 138 1.10 40.69 13.45
N PRO A 139 0.20 39.70 13.59
CA PRO A 139 -1.20 40.00 13.83
C PRO A 139 -1.32 40.72 15.19
N ALA A 140 -2.10 41.80 15.19
CA ALA A 140 -2.40 42.60 16.38
C ALA A 140 -2.89 41.70 17.54
N PRO A 141 -2.56 42.03 18.80
CA PRO A 141 -3.07 41.30 19.95
C PRO A 141 -4.59 41.51 20.02
N SER A 142 -5.35 40.54 19.54
CA SER A 142 -6.77 40.42 19.88
C SER A 142 -6.86 40.36 21.39
N ALA A 143 -7.50 41.37 21.98
CA ALA A 143 -7.83 41.46 23.38
C ALA A 143 -8.48 40.15 23.83
N SER A 144 -7.71 39.33 24.51
CA SER A 144 -8.17 38.10 25.15
C SER A 144 -9.04 38.54 26.31
N ALA A 145 -10.35 38.36 26.14
CA ALA A 145 -11.31 38.41 27.22
C ALA A 145 -10.81 37.47 28.33
N ALA A 146 -10.69 38.03 29.54
CA ALA A 146 -10.23 37.32 30.73
C ALA A 146 -10.95 35.97 30.86
N ALA A 147 -10.23 34.89 30.61
CA ALA A 147 -10.69 33.55 30.93
C ALA A 147 -10.78 33.44 32.46
N PRO A 148 -11.88 32.90 33.02
CA PRO A 148 -11.93 32.63 34.45
C PRO A 148 -10.88 31.57 34.80
N SER A 149 -9.95 31.93 35.67
CA SER A 149 -8.99 30.99 36.27
C SER A 149 -9.76 30.00 37.14
N ILE A 150 -10.20 28.89 36.54
CA ILE A 150 -10.71 27.74 37.29
C ILE A 150 -9.48 26.95 37.76
N GLU A 151 -8.89 27.39 38.88
CA GLU A 151 -7.98 26.55 39.66
C GLU A 151 -8.81 25.45 40.33
N THR A 152 -9.20 24.44 39.55
CA THR A 152 -9.73 23.21 40.13
C THR A 152 -8.57 22.55 40.85
N ALA A 153 -8.57 22.60 42.18
CA ALA A 153 -7.60 21.90 43.02
C ALA A 153 -7.73 20.39 42.75
N MET A 154 -6.90 19.87 41.85
CA MET A 154 -6.80 18.43 41.60
C MET A 154 -6.22 17.75 42.83
N ASN A 155 -6.74 16.58 43.19
CA ASN A 155 -6.21 15.83 44.31
C ASN A 155 -4.77 15.38 44.03
N ALA A 156 -3.97 15.18 45.07
CA ALA A 156 -2.56 14.77 44.93
C ALA A 156 -2.40 13.48 44.11
N ASP A 157 -3.35 12.54 44.24
CA ASP A 157 -3.39 11.30 43.46
C ASP A 157 -3.66 11.53 41.97
N GLU A 158 -4.55 12.47 41.63
CA GLU A 158 -4.85 12.81 40.23
C GLU A 158 -3.66 13.49 39.55
N LYS A 159 -2.94 14.34 40.30
CA LYS A 159 -1.71 14.97 39.83
C LYS A 159 -0.63 13.93 39.53
N ALA A 160 -0.40 12.98 40.44
CA ALA A 160 0.57 11.90 40.22
C ALA A 160 0.23 11.04 38.98
N HIS A 161 -1.05 10.73 38.79
CA HIS A 161 -1.50 10.00 37.60
C HIS A 161 -1.31 10.81 36.30
N PHE A 162 -1.58 12.12 36.32
CA PHE A 162 -1.34 12.99 35.18
C PHE A 162 0.14 13.08 34.81
N ASP A 163 1.02 13.22 35.81
CA ASP A 163 2.48 13.27 35.60
C ASP A 163 3.00 11.95 34.99
N GLU A 164 2.47 10.80 35.43
CA GLU A 164 2.77 9.47 34.86
C GLU A 164 2.34 9.37 33.38
N LEU A 165 1.15 9.89 33.03
CA LEU A 165 0.66 9.92 31.65
C LEU A 165 1.54 10.79 30.75
N VAL A 166 1.89 12.00 31.20
CA VAL A 166 2.77 12.91 30.47
C VAL A 166 4.13 12.27 30.21
N LYS A 167 4.71 11.59 31.23
CA LYS A 167 5.96 10.85 31.09
C LYS A 167 5.85 9.73 30.05
N ARG A 168 4.74 8.98 30.05
CA ARG A 168 4.49 7.89 29.09
C ARG A 168 4.29 8.40 27.67
N GLU A 169 3.72 9.60 27.51
CA GLU A 169 3.60 10.26 26.21
C GLU A 169 4.93 10.77 25.70
N ALA A 170 5.75 11.37 26.56
CA ALA A 170 7.11 11.78 26.22
C ALA A 170 7.96 10.59 25.75
N GLU A 171 7.89 9.45 26.44
CA GLU A 171 8.61 8.23 26.05
C GLU A 171 8.10 7.67 24.70
N ARG A 172 6.77 7.67 24.46
CA ARG A 172 6.19 7.27 23.17
C ARG A 172 6.64 8.19 22.04
N ALA A 173 6.67 9.50 22.28
CA ALA A 173 7.13 10.49 21.31
C ALA A 173 8.62 10.31 20.97
N GLU A 174 9.46 10.02 21.96
CA GLU A 174 10.88 9.75 21.74
C GLU A 174 11.09 8.47 20.90
N LYS A 175 10.38 7.38 21.22
CA LYS A 175 10.43 6.13 20.44
C LYS A 175 9.95 6.35 19.00
N ALA A 176 8.89 7.13 18.81
CA ALA A 176 8.40 7.49 17.49
C ALA A 176 9.45 8.28 16.69
N ARG A 177 10.09 9.29 17.31
CA ARG A 177 11.18 10.06 16.68
C ARG A 177 12.36 9.17 16.27
N LYS A 178 12.79 8.25 17.14
CA LYS A 178 13.87 7.29 16.82
C LYS A 178 13.50 6.38 15.66
N THR A 179 12.24 5.94 15.60
CA THR A 179 11.75 5.07 14.51
C THR A 179 11.73 5.83 13.18
N ILE A 180 11.20 7.06 13.18
CA ILE A 180 11.18 7.92 11.98
C ILE A 180 12.61 8.20 11.50
N ALA A 181 13.54 8.53 12.40
CA ALA A 181 14.93 8.76 12.06
C ALA A 181 15.60 7.51 11.44
N ARG A 182 15.32 6.32 11.98
CA ARG A 182 15.82 5.06 11.42
C ARG A 182 15.27 4.77 10.02
N LEU A 183 13.98 5.01 9.81
CA LEU A 183 13.35 4.82 8.49
C LEU A 183 13.92 5.81 7.47
N ALA A 184 14.08 7.08 7.84
CA ALA A 184 14.71 8.08 6.98
C ALA A 184 16.16 7.71 6.62
N ALA A 185 16.94 7.20 7.58
CA ALA A 185 18.30 6.71 7.32
C ALA A 185 18.31 5.49 6.38
N GLN A 186 17.36 4.58 6.53
CA GLN A 186 17.22 3.41 5.65
C GLN A 186 16.85 3.82 4.22
N GLU A 187 15.92 4.77 4.06
CA GLU A 187 15.53 5.28 2.76
C GLU A 187 16.69 6.00 2.07
N LYS A 188 17.45 6.82 2.82
CA LYS A 188 18.67 7.45 2.31
C LYS A 188 19.69 6.41 1.84
N ALA A 189 19.99 5.41 2.66
CA ALA A 189 20.92 4.33 2.29
C ALA A 189 20.44 3.53 1.06
N ALA A 190 19.13 3.27 0.94
CA ALA A 190 18.56 2.60 -0.22
C ALA A 190 18.69 3.47 -1.49
N SER A 191 18.47 4.79 -1.37
CA SER A 191 18.64 5.73 -2.48
C SER A 191 20.09 5.78 -2.96
N GLU A 192 21.06 5.87 -2.04
CA GLU A 192 22.50 5.87 -2.35
C GLU A 192 22.92 4.53 -3.00
N ALA A 193 22.44 3.40 -2.49
CA ALA A 193 22.71 2.09 -3.08
C ALA A 193 22.15 1.97 -4.50
N SER A 194 20.98 2.56 -4.78
CA SER A 194 20.41 2.58 -6.13
C SER A 194 21.18 3.50 -7.08
N ALA A 195 21.64 4.66 -6.62
CA ALA A 195 22.51 5.55 -7.38
C ALA A 195 23.87 4.91 -7.68
N ALA A 196 24.45 4.19 -6.72
CA ALA A 196 25.69 3.45 -6.94
C ALA A 196 25.53 2.37 -8.02
N LYS A 197 24.39 1.66 -8.03
CA LYS A 197 24.07 0.66 -9.05
C LYS A 197 23.90 1.25 -10.45
N SER A 198 23.26 2.43 -10.58
CA SER A 198 23.10 3.06 -11.90
C SER A 198 24.45 3.52 -12.47
N VAL A 199 25.31 4.11 -11.63
CA VAL A 199 26.68 4.48 -12.02
C VAL A 199 27.50 3.26 -12.43
N ALA A 200 27.41 2.16 -11.68
CA ALA A 200 28.10 0.91 -12.04
C ALA A 200 27.59 0.33 -13.38
N ALA A 201 26.28 0.34 -13.61
CA ALA A 201 25.69 -0.12 -14.88
C ALA A 201 26.12 0.75 -16.07
N GLU A 202 26.25 2.06 -15.89
CA GLU A 202 26.71 2.98 -16.92
C GLU A 202 28.20 2.80 -17.25
N ARG A 203 29.04 2.56 -16.23
CA ARG A 203 30.46 2.19 -16.44
C ARG A 203 30.58 0.92 -17.28
N LEU A 204 29.81 -0.13 -16.94
CA LEU A 204 29.81 -1.38 -17.70
C LEU A 204 29.38 -1.16 -19.16
N ARG A 205 28.35 -0.34 -19.41
CA ARG A 205 27.94 0.01 -20.78
C ARG A 205 29.05 0.71 -21.56
N ASN A 206 29.73 1.66 -20.94
CA ASN A 206 30.83 2.39 -21.57
C ASN A 206 32.04 1.48 -21.86
N GLU A 207 32.34 0.53 -20.98
CA GLU A 207 33.40 -0.47 -21.22
C GLU A 207 33.03 -1.41 -22.37
N THR A 208 31.80 -1.92 -22.41
CA THR A 208 31.32 -2.76 -23.53
C THR A 208 31.37 -2.00 -24.86
N ALA A 209 30.99 -0.72 -24.87
CA ALA A 209 31.08 0.13 -26.06
C ALA A 209 32.54 0.32 -26.53
N ARG A 210 33.50 0.49 -25.60
CA ARG A 210 34.92 0.57 -25.93
C ARG A 210 35.47 -0.73 -26.49
N GLN A 211 35.06 -1.88 -25.94
CA GLN A 211 35.48 -3.19 -26.45
C GLN A 211 34.96 -3.45 -27.87
N ALA A 212 33.75 -3.02 -28.19
CA ALA A 212 33.18 -3.16 -29.54
C ALA A 212 33.97 -2.39 -30.62
N ILE A 213 34.60 -1.27 -30.28
CA ILE A 213 35.42 -0.48 -31.22
C ILE A 213 36.79 -1.13 -31.47
N THR A 214 37.28 -1.95 -30.55
CA THR A 214 38.65 -2.49 -30.59
C THR A 214 38.75 -3.88 -31.26
N GLN A 215 37.63 -4.46 -31.73
CA GLN A 215 37.68 -5.65 -32.59
C GLN A 215 37.84 -5.22 -34.06
N PRO A 216 39.02 -5.40 -34.68
CA PRO A 216 39.19 -5.19 -36.11
C PRO A 216 38.35 -6.22 -36.86
N GLY A 217 37.28 -5.76 -37.50
CA GLY A 217 36.47 -6.57 -38.39
C GLY A 217 37.30 -7.05 -39.58
N ALA A 218 37.40 -8.37 -39.74
CA ALA A 218 37.66 -8.98 -41.03
C ALA A 218 36.50 -8.59 -41.96
N ALA A 219 36.75 -7.61 -42.83
CA ALA A 219 35.83 -7.21 -43.86
C ALA A 219 35.80 -8.28 -44.96
N GLU A 220 34.71 -9.03 -45.07
CA GLU A 220 34.37 -9.69 -46.33
C GLU A 220 33.48 -8.74 -47.17
N PRO A 221 33.84 -8.48 -48.44
CA PRO A 221 33.02 -7.72 -49.35
C PRO A 221 31.99 -8.65 -49.99
N VAL A 222 30.71 -8.32 -49.86
CA VAL A 222 29.68 -8.96 -50.70
C VAL A 222 28.95 -7.89 -51.48
N ASP A 223 29.34 -7.81 -52.75
CA ASP A 223 28.56 -7.23 -53.84
C ASP A 223 27.16 -7.84 -53.88
N SER A 224 26.13 -6.99 -53.96
CA SER A 224 24.88 -7.33 -54.65
C SER A 224 24.09 -6.07 -54.98
N LYS A 225 24.32 -5.62 -56.20
CA LYS A 225 23.49 -4.71 -56.99
C LYS A 225 22.20 -5.43 -57.38
N THR A 226 21.09 -5.12 -56.73
CA THR A 226 19.75 -5.52 -57.19
C THR A 226 18.84 -4.30 -57.28
N ALA A 227 18.30 -4.10 -58.48
CA ALA A 227 17.47 -2.97 -58.87
C ALA A 227 16.20 -2.85 -58.03
N ALA A 228 15.88 -1.60 -57.69
CA ALA A 228 14.75 -1.20 -56.87
C ALA A 228 13.42 -1.35 -57.63
N THR A 229 12.62 -2.33 -57.23
CA THR A 229 11.17 -2.33 -57.44
C THR A 229 10.55 -1.74 -56.18
N ALA A 230 9.81 -0.63 -56.31
CA ALA A 230 9.19 0.05 -55.17
C ALA A 230 8.29 -0.91 -54.37
N PRO A 231 8.59 -1.18 -53.08
CA PRO A 231 7.81 -2.11 -52.29
C PRO A 231 6.43 -1.53 -52.01
N LYS A 232 5.41 -2.30 -52.39
CA LYS A 232 4.00 -2.07 -52.03
C LYS A 232 3.93 -1.93 -50.49
N PRO A 233 3.28 -0.88 -49.93
CA PRO A 233 3.26 -0.66 -48.49
C PRO A 233 2.68 -1.89 -47.80
N SER A 234 3.52 -2.56 -47.00
CA SER A 234 3.10 -3.69 -46.20
C SER A 234 1.99 -3.22 -45.26
N PRO A 235 0.91 -4.02 -45.08
CA PRO A 235 -0.14 -3.67 -44.14
C PRO A 235 0.49 -3.44 -42.75
N PRO A 236 0.06 -2.41 -42.02
CA PRO A 236 0.63 -2.11 -40.71
C PRO A 236 0.50 -3.35 -39.83
N PRO A 237 1.56 -3.70 -39.06
CA PRO A 237 1.53 -4.87 -38.20
C PRO A 237 0.31 -4.76 -37.27
N ALA A 238 -0.40 -5.88 -37.10
CA ALA A 238 -1.52 -5.95 -36.18
C ALA A 238 -1.08 -5.43 -34.82
N ARG A 239 -1.78 -4.42 -34.30
CA ARG A 239 -1.42 -3.78 -33.03
C ARG A 239 -1.63 -4.80 -31.91
N VAL A 240 -0.55 -5.19 -31.25
CA VAL A 240 -0.59 -6.03 -30.04
C VAL A 240 -1.11 -5.15 -28.90
N SER A 241 -2.13 -5.63 -28.18
CA SER A 241 -2.64 -4.89 -27.02
C SER A 241 -1.61 -4.88 -25.89
N VAL A 242 -1.68 -3.86 -25.03
CA VAL A 242 -0.80 -3.76 -23.86
C VAL A 242 -0.96 -4.97 -22.93
N GLU A 243 -2.16 -5.55 -22.87
CA GLU A 243 -2.40 -6.79 -22.11
C GLU A 243 -1.59 -7.96 -22.65
N GLN A 244 -1.57 -8.14 -23.98
CA GLN A 244 -0.80 -9.21 -24.61
C GLN A 244 0.71 -8.98 -24.50
N ALA A 245 1.15 -7.73 -24.65
CA ALA A 245 2.56 -7.38 -24.49
C ALA A 245 3.06 -7.69 -23.06
N CYS A 246 2.24 -7.39 -22.04
CA CYS A 246 2.60 -7.58 -20.64
C CYS A 246 2.19 -8.94 -20.05
N ALA A 247 1.57 -9.84 -20.83
CA ALA A 247 1.11 -11.15 -20.36
C ALA A 247 2.25 -12.06 -19.86
N LYS A 248 3.48 -11.84 -20.32
CA LYS A 248 4.66 -12.63 -19.94
C LYS A 248 5.22 -12.29 -18.55
N ALA A 249 4.78 -11.20 -17.93
CA ALA A 249 5.23 -10.83 -16.60
C ALA A 249 4.74 -11.84 -15.55
N SER A 250 5.67 -12.42 -14.78
CA SER A 250 5.39 -13.52 -13.85
C SER A 250 4.63 -13.11 -12.58
N ASN A 251 4.62 -11.81 -12.25
CA ASN A 251 4.01 -11.29 -11.04
C ASN A 251 3.13 -10.07 -11.35
N PHE A 252 2.12 -9.86 -10.50
CA PHE A 252 1.19 -8.73 -10.63
C PHE A 252 1.93 -7.38 -10.69
N LEU A 253 2.93 -7.18 -9.83
CA LEU A 253 3.69 -5.93 -9.78
C LEU A 253 4.49 -5.69 -11.06
N SER A 254 5.16 -6.72 -11.58
CA SER A 254 5.90 -6.64 -12.85
C SER A 254 4.98 -6.39 -14.04
N ARG A 255 3.76 -6.97 -14.00
CA ARG A 255 2.74 -6.73 -15.02
C ARG A 255 2.19 -5.31 -14.97
N ASP A 256 1.99 -4.78 -13.76
CA ASP A 256 1.54 -3.40 -13.54
C ASP A 256 2.59 -2.39 -14.03
N LEU A 257 3.86 -2.59 -13.66
CA LEU A 257 4.97 -1.77 -14.15
C LEU A 257 5.10 -1.83 -15.67
N CYS A 258 5.02 -3.02 -16.27
CA CYS A 258 5.01 -3.17 -17.73
C CYS A 258 3.88 -2.39 -18.39
N ARG A 259 2.66 -2.43 -17.84
CA ARG A 259 1.52 -1.67 -18.38
C ARG A 259 1.77 -0.17 -18.29
N VAL A 260 2.28 0.32 -17.17
CA VAL A 260 2.61 1.75 -16.99
C VAL A 260 3.63 2.20 -18.03
N ASP A 261 4.70 1.42 -18.25
CA ASP A 261 5.73 1.74 -19.23
C ASP A 261 5.19 1.67 -20.67
N ALA A 262 4.47 0.61 -21.02
CA ALA A 262 3.85 0.46 -22.35
C ALA A 262 2.86 1.59 -22.65
N CYS A 263 2.14 2.10 -21.64
CA CYS A 263 1.18 3.20 -21.80
C CYS A 263 1.82 4.58 -21.98
N ARG A 264 3.13 4.71 -21.78
CA ARG A 264 3.88 5.93 -22.14
C ARG A 264 4.19 6.00 -23.63
N GLU A 265 4.15 4.88 -24.34
CA GLU A 265 4.39 4.85 -25.78
C GLU A 265 3.21 5.42 -26.57
N ALA A 266 3.50 6.26 -27.56
CA ALA A 266 2.46 6.91 -28.38
C ALA A 266 1.59 5.91 -29.16
N ILE A 267 2.13 4.72 -29.47
CA ILE A 267 1.40 3.67 -30.18
C ILE A 267 0.24 3.08 -29.36
N ASN A 268 0.37 3.09 -28.03
CA ASN A 268 -0.58 2.51 -27.08
C ASN A 268 -1.56 3.55 -26.50
N ILE A 269 -1.54 4.80 -26.98
CA ILE A 269 -2.38 5.90 -26.46
C ILE A 269 -3.89 5.61 -26.51
N ARG A 270 -4.32 4.74 -27.42
CA ARG A 270 -5.73 4.33 -27.60
C ARG A 270 -6.04 2.97 -26.99
N ASP A 271 -5.09 2.30 -26.34
CA ASP A 271 -5.35 1.04 -25.66
C ASP A 271 -6.27 1.30 -24.44
N PRO A 272 -7.35 0.51 -24.25
CA PRO A 272 -8.29 0.72 -23.16
C PRO A 272 -7.64 0.69 -21.77
N ILE A 273 -6.56 -0.09 -21.59
CA ILE A 273 -5.80 -0.11 -20.34
C ILE A 273 -5.16 1.25 -20.10
N CYS A 274 -4.51 1.80 -21.12
CA CYS A 274 -3.82 3.08 -21.02
C CYS A 274 -4.75 4.27 -20.80
N VAL A 275 -5.94 4.23 -21.41
CA VAL A 275 -7.00 5.21 -21.16
C VAL A 275 -7.43 5.18 -19.69
N TRP A 276 -7.61 3.98 -19.12
CA TRP A 276 -7.97 3.81 -17.71
C TRP A 276 -6.88 4.30 -16.76
N TYR A 277 -5.60 3.96 -16.99
CA TYR A 277 -4.49 4.46 -16.15
C TYR A 277 -4.42 5.99 -16.16
N ARG A 278 -4.60 6.64 -17.31
CA ARG A 278 -4.59 8.11 -17.37
C ARG A 278 -5.70 8.72 -16.53
N LYS A 279 -6.91 8.15 -16.59
CA LYS A 279 -8.04 8.63 -15.80
C LYS A 279 -7.75 8.50 -14.30
N LEU A 280 -7.19 7.38 -13.87
CA LEU A 280 -6.77 7.18 -12.47
C LEU A 280 -5.68 8.17 -12.03
N ASP A 281 -4.72 8.44 -12.91
CA ASP A 281 -3.61 9.35 -12.63
C ASP A 281 -4.11 10.81 -12.54
N GLU A 282 -5.06 11.19 -13.40
CA GLU A 282 -5.73 12.48 -13.36
C GLU A 282 -6.59 12.65 -12.10
N GLU A 283 -7.35 11.64 -11.70
CA GLU A 283 -8.07 11.61 -10.42
C GLU A 283 -7.13 11.71 -9.21
N ARG A 284 -5.94 11.10 -9.27
CA ARG A 284 -4.93 11.21 -8.20
C ARG A 284 -4.37 12.63 -8.13
N ARG A 285 -4.04 13.24 -9.28
CA ARG A 285 -3.54 14.62 -9.32
C ARG A 285 -4.59 15.62 -8.84
N SER A 286 -5.85 15.44 -9.22
CA SER A 286 -6.93 16.33 -8.78
C SER A 286 -7.17 16.24 -7.27
N ARG A 287 -6.98 15.06 -6.64
CA ARG A 287 -7.02 14.92 -5.18
C ARG A 287 -5.84 15.55 -4.45
N LEU A 288 -4.67 15.61 -5.08
CA LEU A 288 -3.48 16.22 -4.48
C LEU A 288 -3.42 17.74 -4.67
N ALA A 289 -4.17 18.27 -5.63
CA ALA A 289 -4.26 19.70 -5.90
C ALA A 289 -5.30 20.43 -5.01
N ASN A 290 -6.16 19.70 -4.31
CA ASN A 290 -7.15 20.22 -3.35
C ASN A 290 -6.71 19.91 -1.91
#